data_AF-F9DN95-F1
#
_entry.id   AF-F9DN95-F1
#
_cell.length_a   1.000
_cell.length_b   1.000
_cell.length_c   1.000
_cell.angle_alpha   90.00
_cell.angle_beta   90.00
_cell.angle_gamma   90.00
#
_symmetry.space_group_name_H-M   'P 1'
#
loop_
_entity.id
_entity.type
_entity.pdbx_description
1 polymer ?
#
loop_
_entity_poly.entity_id
_entity_poly.type
_entity_poly.pdbx_seq_one_letter_code
_entity_poly.pdbx_strand_id
1 'polypeptide(L)' 'MNSFYDVLQLLKRFGVIIYTGNKKQDSILMESEIKELFDHQFIDQQTYMQAVLVLRKEQKNDSFPNKL' A
#
# COMPACT_ATOMS: atom_id res chain seq x y z
N MET A 1 -7.40 5.62 -7.54
CA MET A 1 -7.19 4.94 -6.24
C MET A 1 -7.30 5.97 -5.14
N ASN A 2 -8.17 5.77 -4.16
CA ASN A 2 -8.57 6.81 -3.20
C ASN A 2 -8.34 6.42 -1.73
N SER A 3 -8.15 5.13 -1.44
CA SER A 3 -8.03 4.63 -0.07
C SER A 3 -6.97 3.53 0.07
N PHE A 4 -6.48 3.31 1.29
CA PHE A 4 -5.59 2.20 1.64
C PHE A 4 -6.18 0.84 1.22
N TYR A 5 -7.52 0.71 1.32
CA TYR A 5 -8.23 -0.51 0.93
C TYR A 5 -8.16 -0.75 -0.59
N ASP A 6 -8.14 0.30 -1.40
CA ASP A 6 -8.01 0.15 -2.85
C ASP A 6 -6.63 -0.42 -3.23
N VAL A 7 -5.57 -0.02 -2.52
CA VAL A 7 -4.21 -0.56 -2.69
C VAL A 7 -4.18 -2.04 -2.30
N LEU A 8 -4.80 -2.39 -1.17
CA LEU A 8 -4.99 -3.78 -0.75
C LEU A 8 -5.69 -4.62 -1.83
N GLN A 9 -6.75 -4.11 -2.43
CA GLN A 9 -7.47 -4.82 -3.50
C GLN A 9 -6.62 -4.96 -4.76
N LEU A 10 -5.82 -3.94 -5.11
CA LEU A 10 -4.87 -4.05 -6.21
C LEU A 10 -3.87 -5.20 -5.97
N LEU A 11 -3.21 -5.22 -4.81
CA LEU A 11 -2.21 -6.23 -4.45
C LEU A 11 -2.81 -7.65 -4.39
N LYS A 12 -4.04 -7.78 -3.88
CA LYS A 12 -4.77 -9.07 -3.88
C LYS A 12 -4.96 -9.67 -5.26
N ARG A 13 -5.10 -8.86 -6.32
CA ARG A 13 -5.19 -9.36 -7.70
C ARG A 13 -3.92 -10.07 -8.17
N PHE A 14 -2.79 -9.79 -7.52
CA PHE A 14 -1.49 -10.42 -7.76
C PHE A 14 -1.11 -11.44 -6.69
N GLY A 15 -2.05 -11.82 -5.81
CA GLY A 15 -1.82 -12.79 -4.73
C GLY A 15 -1.04 -12.25 -3.53
N VAL A 16 -0.80 -10.93 -3.48
CA VAL A 16 -0.07 -10.29 -2.38
C VAL A 16 -1.05 -9.91 -1.26
N ILE A 17 -0.82 -10.44 -0.05
CA ILE A 17 -1.60 -10.14 1.15
C ILE A 17 -0.63 -9.71 2.25
N ILE A 18 -0.77 -8.48 2.73
CA ILE A 18 0.05 -7.89 3.78
C ILE A 18 -0.84 -7.56 4.98
N TYR A 19 -0.47 -8.06 6.16
CA TYR A 19 -1.14 -7.76 7.42
C TYR A 19 -0.22 -8.06 8.61
N THR A 20 0.36 -7.01 9.19
CA THR A 20 1.20 -7.03 10.40
C THR A 20 0.43 -6.62 11.65
N GLY A 21 -0.83 -6.17 11.48
CA GLY A 21 -1.63 -5.55 12.55
C GLY A 21 -1.24 -4.08 12.81
N ASN A 22 -0.22 -3.55 12.14
CA ASN A 22 0.15 -2.15 12.18
C ASN A 22 0.00 -1.51 10.80
N LYS A 23 -1.00 -0.65 10.65
CA LYS A 23 -1.36 -0.05 9.36
C LYS A 23 -0.23 0.77 8.72
N LYS A 24 0.63 1.42 9.54
CA LYS A 24 1.82 2.14 9.05
C LYS A 24 2.87 1.17 8.51
N GLN A 25 3.16 0.08 9.22
CA GLN A 25 4.08 -0.95 8.73
C GLN A 25 3.55 -1.63 7.46
N ASP A 26 2.26 -1.97 7.45
CA ASP A 26 1.58 -2.52 6.28
C ASP A 26 1.70 -1.58 5.08
N SER A 27 1.54 -0.27 5.27
CA SER A 27 1.68 0.70 4.19
C SER A 27 3.09 0.80 3.60
N ILE A 28 4.13 0.53 4.39
CA ILE A 28 5.53 0.51 3.93
C ILE A 28 5.77 -0.75 3.09
N LEU A 29 5.33 -1.91 3.58
CA LEU A 29 5.43 -3.18 2.85
C LEU A 29 4.61 -3.15 1.55
N MET A 30 3.43 -2.52 1.56
CA MET A 30 2.65 -2.36 0.33
C MET A 30 3.37 -1.47 -0.68
N GLU A 31 4.11 -0.44 -0.23
CA GLU A 31 4.84 0.45 -1.15
C GLU A 31 5.97 -0.31 -1.86
N SER A 32 6.65 -1.24 -1.18
CA SER A 32 7.67 -2.08 -1.82
C SER A 32 7.06 -3.03 -2.85
N GLU A 33 5.94 -3.69 -2.54
CA GLU A 33 5.28 -4.58 -3.50
C GLU A 33 4.71 -3.82 -4.71
N ILE A 34 4.16 -2.62 -4.50
CA ILE A 34 3.71 -1.74 -5.59
C ILE A 34 4.89 -1.32 -6.48
N LYS A 35 6.07 -1.08 -5.90
CA LYS A 35 7.28 -0.80 -6.66
C LYS A 35 7.73 -2.00 -7.49
N GLU A 36 7.74 -3.20 -6.92
CA GLU A 36 8.07 -4.43 -7.65
C GLU A 36 7.12 -4.65 -8.84
N LEU A 37 5.81 -4.47 -8.65
CA LEU A 37 4.84 -4.57 -9.74
C LEU A 37 5.09 -3.52 -10.84
N PHE A 38 5.48 -2.30 -10.48
CA PHE A 38 5.80 -1.26 -11.46
C PHE A 38 7.10 -1.54 -12.22
N ASP A 39 8.16 -1.93 -11.51
CA ASP A 39 9.47 -2.22 -12.11
C ASP A 39 9.38 -3.39 -13.11
N HIS A 40 8.52 -4.37 -12.83
CA HIS A 40 8.22 -5.49 -13.72
C HIS A 40 7.09 -5.23 -14.72
N GLN A 41 6.62 -3.98 -14.83
CA GLN A 41 5.60 -3.54 -15.80
C GLN A 41 4.22 -4.22 -15.65
N PHE A 42 3.89 -4.76 -14.46
CA PHE A 42 2.57 -5.32 -14.17
C PHE A 42 1.50 -4.26 -13.91
N ILE A 43 1.90 -3.04 -13.58
CA ILE A 43 1.01 -1.87 -13.42
C ILE A 43 1.60 -0.67 -14.17
N ASP A 44 0.73 0.23 -14.62
CA ASP A 44 1.15 1.46 -15.29
C ASP A 44 1.63 2.54 -14.30
N GLN A 45 2.26 3.59 -14.85
CA GLN A 45 2.79 4.71 -14.08
C GLN A 45 1.69 5.44 -13.28
N GLN A 46 0.49 5.58 -13.85
CA GLN A 46 -0.62 6.25 -13.19
C GLN A 46 -1.08 5.47 -11.95
N THR A 47 -1.21 4.15 -12.07
CA THR A 47 -1.58 3.24 -10.98
C THR A 47 -0.53 3.26 -9.88
N TYR A 48 0.76 3.19 -10.25
CA TYR A 48 1.88 3.29 -9.33
C TYR A 48 1.84 4.60 -8.54
N MET A 49 1.75 5.75 -9.23
CA MET A 49 1.72 7.07 -8.58
C MET A 49 0.53 7.23 -7.63
N GLN A 50 -0.66 6.76 -8.03
CA GLN A 50 -1.85 6.84 -7.18
C GLN A 50 -1.72 5.95 -5.94
N ALA A 51 -1.20 4.73 -6.08
CA ALA A 51 -0.98 3.82 -4.96
C ALA A 51 0.03 4.39 -3.96
N VAL A 52 1.18 4.85 -4.43
CA VAL A 52 2.23 5.45 -3.59
C VAL A 52 1.71 6.67 -2.84
N LEU A 53 0.91 7.53 -3.48
CA LEU A 53 0.34 8.71 -2.81
C LEU A 53 -0.59 8.32 -1.65
N VAL A 54 -1.43 7.31 -1.84
CA VAL A 54 -2.31 6.78 -0.79
C VAL A 54 -1.50 6.20 0.36
N LEU A 55 -0.49 5.37 0.06
CA LEU A 55 0.34 4.71 1.08
C LEU A 55 1.15 5.73 1.89
N ARG A 56 1.77 6.71 1.25
CA ARG A 56 2.54 7.76 1.94
C ARG A 56 1.68 8.65 2.83
N LYS A 57 0.41 8.85 2.47
CA LYS A 57 -0.54 9.54 3.36
C LYS A 57 -0.78 8.73 4.63
N GLU A 58 -0.89 7.41 4.51
CA GLU A 58 -1.05 6.53 5.66
C GLU A 58 0.20 6.49 6.54
N GLN A 59 1.39 6.47 5.95
CA GLN A 59 2.66 6.49 6.69
C GLN A 59 2.84 7.75 7.55
N LYS A 60 2.31 8.89 7.09
CA LYS A 60 2.34 10.16 7.81
C LYS A 60 1.29 10.25 8.92
N ASN A 61 0.23 9.45 8.86
CA ASN A 61 -0.74 9.38 9.94
C ASN A 61 -0.10 8.63 11.12
N ASP A 62 0.48 9.37 12.07
CA ASP A 62 0.89 8.86 13.37
C ASP A 62 -0.32 8.60 14.27
N SER A 63 -1.24 7.76 13.79
CA SER A 63 -2.24 7.15 14.66
C SER A 63 -1.50 6.14 15.54
N PHE A 64 -1.05 6.59 16.71
CA PHE A 64 -0.60 5.69 17.77
C PHE A 64 -1.62 4.56 17.89
N PRO A 65 -1.21 3.28 17.87
CA PRO A 65 -2.16 2.20 18.10
C PRO A 65 -2.75 2.44 19.50
N ASN A 66 -4.07 2.61 19.57
CA ASN A 66 -4.81 2.47 20.81
C ASN A 66 -4.49 1.06 21.34
N LYS A 67 -3.47 0.99 22.22
CA LYS A 67 -3.26 -0.14 23.11
C LYS A 67 -4.47 -0.12 24.04
N LEU A 68 -5.35 -1.09 23.87
CA LEU A 68 -6.24 -1.56 24.92
C LEU A 68 -5.41 -2.06 26.10
#